data_AF-A0A849EHF4-F1
#
_entry.id   AF-A0A849EHF4-F1
#
_cell.length_a   1.000
_cell.length_b   1.000
_cell.length_c   1.000
_cell.angle_alpha   90.00
_cell.angle_beta   90.00
_cell.angle_gamma   90.00
#
_symmetry.space_group_name_H-M   'P 1'
#
loop_
_entity.id
_entity.type
_entity.pdbx_description
1 polymer ?
#
loop_
_entity_poly.entity_id
_entity_poly.type
_entity_poly.pdbx_seq_one_letter_code
_entity_poly.pdbx_strand_id
1 'polypeptide(L)'
;MKKSLYFLFLLALLFACSKNDDGNIDFGGLNPIEVPPTDNSGGSENNFVPCENGFAGVYPCDGYDQLGRISLNILNATSANDIWGWTDMASNREFALIGLNNGTAFVEITDSEDLKFLGKLPTATTSSSWRDIKVYQDYAYIGSEADNHGMQVFDLKKLLNVTNAPATFSADNRYTGFGNSHNIVINETTGFAYAVGTARNDMYSGGAHFMDLQDPLNPQAAGGYGASGYTHDAQVVTYNGPDADYAGAEIFIGANENQVTIVDITDKQNPANITGIQYGNLGYTHQGWFTEDQRYFILGDELDEINFGFNSRTLVFDMLDLDNPVLHATYLGTTSAIDHNVYVKGNDLFLANYTAGVRIMDISDIVNGN
;
A
#
# COMPACT_ATOMS: atom_id res chain seq x y z
N MET A 1 -54.34 -49.03 2.66
CA MET A 1 -53.54 -48.28 3.66
C MET A 1 -52.27 -47.79 2.97
N LYS A 2 -52.03 -46.47 3.00
CA LYS A 2 -50.76 -45.69 2.95
C LYS A 2 -49.57 -46.28 2.17
N LYS A 3 -48.81 -45.57 1.32
CA LYS A 3 -48.75 -44.20 0.78
C LYS A 3 -47.79 -44.30 -0.43
N SER A 4 -48.08 -43.57 -1.49
CA SER A 4 -47.23 -43.43 -2.68
C SER A 4 -46.06 -42.48 -2.40
N LEU A 5 -44.87 -42.74 -2.95
CA LEU A 5 -43.81 -41.75 -3.09
C LEU A 5 -43.03 -42.02 -4.39
N TYR A 6 -43.38 -41.29 -5.44
CA TYR A 6 -42.60 -41.19 -6.67
C TYR A 6 -41.50 -40.15 -6.45
N PHE A 7 -40.24 -40.55 -6.63
CA PHE A 7 -39.09 -39.64 -6.62
C PHE A 7 -38.92 -39.09 -8.04
N LEU A 8 -39.23 -37.80 -8.22
CA LEU A 8 -39.02 -37.06 -9.46
C LEU A 8 -37.57 -36.53 -9.44
N PHE A 9 -36.73 -36.99 -10.36
CA PHE A 9 -35.39 -36.44 -10.57
C PHE A 9 -35.53 -35.15 -11.38
N LEU A 10 -35.42 -33.99 -10.73
CA LEU A 10 -35.35 -32.70 -11.38
C LEU A 10 -33.87 -32.31 -11.54
N LEU A 11 -33.38 -32.32 -12.77
CA LEU A 11 -32.05 -31.83 -13.12
C LEU A 11 -32.10 -30.29 -13.16
N ALA A 12 -31.63 -29.65 -12.09
CA ALA A 12 -31.46 -28.20 -12.04
C ALA A 12 -30.03 -27.85 -12.46
N LEU A 13 -29.90 -27.27 -13.65
CA LEU A 13 -28.73 -26.51 -14.08
C LEU A 13 -28.58 -25.29 -13.17
N LEU A 14 -27.57 -25.28 -12.30
CA LEU A 14 -27.14 -24.07 -11.61
C LEU A 14 -25.97 -23.46 -12.39
N PHE A 15 -26.26 -22.32 -13.01
CA PHE A 15 -25.27 -21.38 -13.50
C PHE A 15 -24.41 -20.91 -12.31
N ALA A 16 -23.11 -21.16 -12.39
CA ALA A 16 -22.13 -20.50 -11.55
C ALA A 16 -21.97 -19.05 -12.05
N CYS A 17 -22.68 -18.13 -11.41
CA CYS A 17 -22.33 -16.71 -11.44
C CYS A 17 -21.66 -16.39 -10.12
N SER A 18 -20.32 -16.34 -10.13
CA SER A 18 -19.53 -15.74 -9.05
C SER A 18 -19.90 -14.27 -8.96
N LYS A 19 -20.45 -13.86 -7.82
CA LYS A 19 -20.79 -12.49 -7.49
C LYS A 19 -20.01 -12.16 -6.22
N ASN A 20 -19.10 -11.20 -6.36
CA ASN A 20 -18.41 -10.41 -5.35
C ASN A 20 -18.51 -10.92 -3.90
N ASP A 21 -17.43 -11.54 -3.41
CA ASP A 21 -17.07 -11.43 -2.00
C ASP A 21 -16.44 -10.04 -1.79
N ASP A 22 -17.28 -9.01 -1.89
CA ASP A 22 -16.99 -7.74 -1.23
C ASP A 22 -17.33 -7.99 0.25
N GLY A 23 -16.36 -8.54 0.98
CA GLY A 23 -16.44 -8.75 2.42
C GLY A 23 -16.62 -7.41 3.12
N ASN A 24 -17.85 -6.92 3.19
CA ASN A 24 -18.23 -5.78 4.01
C ASN A 24 -18.13 -6.23 5.47
N ILE A 25 -16.95 -6.07 6.07
CA ILE A 25 -16.70 -6.39 7.48
C ILE A 25 -17.58 -5.46 8.33
N ASP A 26 -18.54 -6.06 9.05
CA ASP A 26 -19.41 -5.38 10.00
C ASP A 26 -18.61 -5.04 11.27
N PHE A 27 -18.26 -3.77 11.46
CA PHE A 27 -17.57 -3.25 12.65
C PHE A 27 -18.45 -3.22 13.92
N GLY A 28 -19.62 -3.85 13.92
CA GLY A 28 -20.64 -3.79 14.98
C GLY A 28 -20.28 -4.36 16.37
N GLY A 29 -19.01 -4.67 16.65
CA GLY A 29 -18.56 -5.30 17.90
C GLY A 29 -17.52 -4.55 18.72
N LEU A 30 -16.93 -3.46 18.23
CA LEU A 30 -15.93 -2.70 18.99
C LEU A 30 -16.65 -1.68 19.88
N ASN A 31 -16.37 -1.72 21.19
CA ASN A 31 -16.69 -0.58 22.05
C ASN A 31 -16.03 0.66 21.43
N PRO A 32 -16.76 1.76 21.23
CA PRO A 32 -16.15 2.98 20.71
C PRO A 32 -15.08 3.41 21.70
N ILE A 33 -13.80 3.28 21.30
CA ILE A 33 -12.79 4.20 21.81
C ILE A 33 -13.31 5.57 21.39
N GLU A 34 -13.38 6.51 22.33
CA GLU A 34 -13.84 7.88 22.06
C GLU A 34 -13.15 8.38 20.80
N VAL A 35 -13.90 8.41 19.69
CA VAL A 35 -13.49 9.08 18.48
C VAL A 35 -13.28 10.52 18.90
N PRO A 36 -12.07 11.10 18.76
CA PRO A 36 -11.86 12.51 19.04
C PRO A 36 -12.95 13.28 18.28
N PRO A 37 -13.60 14.27 18.90
CA PRO A 37 -14.75 14.92 18.30
C PRO A 37 -14.45 15.31 16.86
N THR A 38 -15.34 14.92 15.95
CA THR A 38 -15.29 15.33 14.55
C THR A 38 -15.37 16.85 14.53
N ASP A 39 -14.24 17.50 14.36
CA ASP A 39 -14.25 18.93 14.10
C ASP A 39 -14.93 19.16 12.75
N ASN A 40 -16.09 19.81 12.80
CA ASN A 40 -16.90 20.23 11.66
C ASN A 40 -16.47 21.63 11.19
N SER A 41 -15.26 22.11 11.55
CA SER A 41 -14.65 23.27 10.96
C SER A 41 -14.34 22.99 9.47
N GLY A 42 -15.18 23.52 8.59
CA GLY A 42 -15.03 23.41 7.13
C GLY A 42 -13.86 24.22 6.55
N GLY A 43 -12.72 24.30 7.25
CA GLY A 43 -11.49 24.97 6.81
C GLY A 43 -10.29 24.03 6.89
N SER A 44 -9.19 24.35 6.19
CA SER A 44 -7.92 23.71 6.54
C SER A 44 -7.54 24.27 7.90
N GLU A 45 -7.30 23.39 8.86
CA GLU A 45 -6.66 23.80 10.10
C GLU A 45 -5.16 23.67 9.85
N ASN A 46 -4.61 24.66 9.14
CA ASN A 46 -3.17 24.90 9.03
C ASN A 46 -2.70 25.48 10.37
N ASN A 47 -2.87 24.71 11.43
CA ASN A 47 -2.36 25.02 12.75
C ASN A 47 -1.22 24.06 13.00
N PHE A 48 0.00 24.52 12.73
CA PHE A 48 1.19 23.85 13.22
C PHE A 48 1.05 23.65 14.74
N VAL A 49 1.20 22.40 15.20
CA VAL A 49 1.17 22.05 16.62
C VAL A 49 2.47 21.33 16.97
N PRO A 50 3.38 21.99 17.70
CA PRO A 50 4.63 21.37 18.09
C PRO A 50 4.39 20.25 19.10
N CYS A 51 5.26 19.25 19.10
CA CYS A 51 5.33 18.20 20.10
C CYS A 51 5.92 18.77 21.40
N GLU A 52 5.05 19.18 22.31
CA GLU A 52 5.46 19.72 23.61
C GLU A 52 4.91 18.86 24.74
N ASN A 53 5.78 18.50 25.69
CA ASN A 53 5.44 17.66 26.84
C ASN A 53 4.79 16.30 26.45
N GLY A 54 5.21 15.73 25.31
CA GLY A 54 4.76 14.43 24.81
C GLY A 54 3.45 14.45 24.01
N PHE A 55 2.94 15.63 23.63
CA PHE A 55 1.73 15.77 22.83
C PHE A 55 1.87 16.84 21.74
N ALA A 56 1.37 16.52 20.55
CA ALA A 56 1.07 17.46 19.48
C ALA A 56 -0.46 17.58 19.41
N GLY A 57 -1.00 18.58 20.12
CA GLY A 57 -2.44 18.73 20.29
C GLY A 57 -3.01 17.61 21.18
N VAL A 58 -3.87 16.77 20.61
CA VAL A 58 -4.45 15.60 21.31
C VAL A 58 -3.69 14.29 21.04
N TYR A 59 -2.70 14.33 20.14
CA TYR A 59 -1.97 13.14 19.71
C TYR A 59 -0.70 12.98 20.56
N PRO A 60 -0.49 11.83 21.22
CA PRO A 60 0.81 11.51 21.80
C PRO A 60 1.90 11.58 20.74
N CYS A 61 3.03 12.18 21.08
CA CYS A 61 4.17 12.35 20.17
C CYS A 61 5.49 12.19 20.93
N ASP A 62 6.54 11.84 20.18
CA ASP A 62 7.92 11.83 20.65
C ASP A 62 8.82 12.48 19.59
N GLY A 63 8.95 13.80 19.66
CA GLY A 63 9.75 14.58 18.69
C GLY A 63 9.10 14.79 17.32
N TYR A 64 7.84 14.40 17.13
CA TYR A 64 7.08 14.61 15.88
C TYR A 64 6.01 15.69 16.04
N ASP A 65 6.18 16.79 15.32
CA ASP A 65 5.21 17.88 15.27
C ASP A 65 4.06 17.57 14.31
N GLN A 66 2.87 18.07 14.60
CA GLN A 66 1.76 18.06 13.65
C GLN A 66 1.83 19.32 12.77
N LEU A 67 2.19 19.16 11.51
CA LEU A 67 2.30 20.29 10.57
C LEU A 67 0.95 20.93 10.24
N GLY A 68 -0.09 20.10 10.07
CA GLY A 68 -1.44 20.59 9.84
C GLY A 68 -2.40 19.46 9.54
N ARG A 69 -3.66 19.82 9.25
CA ARG A 69 -4.70 18.88 8.87
C ARG A 69 -5.52 19.41 7.70
N ILE A 70 -5.61 18.61 6.65
CA ILE A 70 -6.52 18.85 5.52
C ILE A 70 -7.68 17.85 5.57
N SER A 71 -8.92 18.35 5.57
CA SER A 71 -10.10 17.50 5.59
C SER A 71 -10.45 16.98 4.19
N LEU A 72 -11.10 15.82 4.12
CA LEU A 72 -11.59 15.26 2.84
C LEU A 72 -12.58 16.19 2.12
N ASN A 73 -13.30 17.03 2.84
CA ASN A 73 -14.20 18.04 2.27
C ASN A 73 -13.42 19.05 1.42
N ILE A 74 -12.27 19.53 1.91
CA ILE A 74 -11.37 20.43 1.16
C ILE A 74 -10.84 19.75 -0.10
N LEU A 75 -10.50 18.47 0.01
CA LEU A 75 -10.04 17.64 -1.11
C LEU A 75 -11.19 17.21 -2.06
N ASN A 76 -12.43 17.57 -1.73
CA ASN A 76 -13.65 17.23 -2.47
C ASN A 76 -13.77 15.70 -2.69
N ALA A 77 -13.62 14.92 -1.63
CA ALA A 77 -13.68 13.46 -1.61
C ALA A 77 -14.41 12.95 -0.35
N THR A 78 -14.77 11.67 -0.35
CA THR A 78 -15.46 11.03 0.79
C THR A 78 -14.61 10.02 1.54
N SER A 79 -13.52 9.55 0.94
CA SER A 79 -12.53 8.70 1.59
C SER A 79 -11.16 8.85 0.91
N ALA A 80 -10.12 8.44 1.63
CA ALA A 80 -8.74 8.33 1.18
C ALA A 80 -8.17 6.99 1.65
N ASN A 81 -7.17 6.45 0.95
CA ASN A 81 -6.60 5.13 1.27
C ASN A 81 -5.06 5.07 1.18
N ASP A 82 -4.41 5.99 0.46
CA ASP A 82 -2.96 5.97 0.27
C ASP A 82 -2.38 7.39 0.28
N ILE A 83 -1.08 7.49 0.57
CA ILE A 83 -0.31 8.71 0.53
C ILE A 83 1.14 8.42 0.10
N TRP A 84 1.63 9.20 -0.85
CA TRP A 84 3.03 9.18 -1.27
C TRP A 84 3.64 10.58 -1.30
N GLY A 85 4.98 10.67 -1.35
CA GLY A 85 5.73 11.91 -1.38
C GLY A 85 6.45 12.14 -2.70
N TRP A 86 6.61 13.40 -3.08
CA TRP A 86 7.57 13.81 -4.12
C TRP A 86 8.25 15.11 -3.71
N THR A 87 9.56 15.16 -3.92
CA THR A 87 10.38 16.35 -3.71
C THR A 87 11.01 16.76 -5.03
N ASP A 88 10.72 17.98 -5.48
CA ASP A 88 11.41 18.54 -6.64
C ASP A 88 12.83 18.94 -6.23
N MET A 89 13.82 18.15 -6.65
CA MET A 89 15.22 18.36 -6.25
C MET A 89 15.81 19.70 -6.72
N ALA A 90 15.21 20.35 -7.73
CA ALA A 90 15.70 21.62 -8.25
C ALA A 90 15.28 22.82 -7.39
N SER A 91 14.04 22.80 -6.87
CA SER A 91 13.47 23.88 -6.05
C SER A 91 13.38 23.54 -4.56
N ASN A 92 13.62 22.28 -4.18
CA ASN A 92 13.41 21.73 -2.84
C ASN A 92 11.97 21.92 -2.33
N ARG A 93 11.00 21.92 -3.26
CA ARG A 93 9.57 21.94 -2.93
C ARG A 93 9.08 20.52 -2.69
N GLU A 94 8.26 20.34 -1.68
CA GLU A 94 7.79 19.03 -1.23
C GLU A 94 6.28 18.92 -1.40
N PHE A 95 5.83 17.74 -1.81
CA PHE A 95 4.44 17.50 -2.17
C PHE A 95 3.96 16.16 -1.60
N ALA A 96 2.76 16.17 -1.03
CA ALA A 96 1.98 14.97 -0.72
C ALA A 96 1.01 14.67 -1.87
N LEU A 97 1.02 13.41 -2.32
CA LEU A 97 0.14 12.85 -3.31
C LEU A 97 -0.83 11.93 -2.58
N ILE A 98 -2.13 12.26 -2.57
CA ILE A 98 -3.11 11.60 -1.71
C ILE A 98 -4.09 10.81 -2.59
N GLY A 99 -4.15 9.49 -2.38
CA GLY A 99 -5.11 8.59 -3.01
C GLY A 99 -6.50 8.81 -2.43
N LEU A 100 -7.43 9.29 -3.25
CA LEU A 100 -8.82 9.54 -2.88
C LEU A 100 -9.74 8.62 -3.65
N ASN A 101 -10.95 8.45 -3.13
CA ASN A 101 -11.92 7.57 -3.78
C ASN A 101 -12.29 7.99 -5.21
N ASN A 102 -12.17 9.27 -5.53
CA ASN A 102 -12.54 9.84 -6.82
C ASN A 102 -11.36 10.44 -7.63
N GLY A 103 -10.12 10.21 -7.21
CA GLY A 103 -8.93 10.71 -7.91
C GLY A 103 -7.71 10.85 -7.00
N THR A 104 -6.71 11.60 -7.43
CA THR A 104 -5.48 11.88 -6.66
C THR A 104 -5.39 13.37 -6.38
N ALA A 105 -5.32 13.76 -5.11
CA ALA A 105 -5.06 15.14 -4.71
C ALA A 105 -3.56 15.41 -4.59
N PHE A 106 -3.17 16.65 -4.88
CA PHE A 106 -1.81 17.14 -4.74
C PHE A 106 -1.79 18.30 -3.75
N VAL A 107 -1.03 18.14 -2.68
CA VAL A 107 -0.87 19.14 -1.61
C VAL A 107 0.61 19.50 -1.54
N GLU A 108 0.94 20.77 -1.66
CA GLU A 108 2.29 21.26 -1.40
C GLU A 108 2.50 21.44 0.11
N ILE A 109 3.65 20.97 0.61
CA ILE A 109 4.03 20.96 2.02
C ILE A 109 5.40 21.64 2.28
N THR A 110 5.95 22.32 1.26
CA THR A 110 7.26 23.01 1.33
C THR A 110 7.38 23.95 2.53
N ASP A 111 6.31 24.67 2.84
CA ASP A 111 6.19 25.45 4.06
C ASP A 111 5.36 24.65 5.05
N SER A 112 5.99 24.14 6.09
CA SER A 112 5.36 23.25 7.07
C SER A 112 4.22 23.91 7.84
N GLU A 113 4.10 25.23 7.78
CA GLU A 113 3.01 26.00 8.39
C GLU A 113 1.85 26.27 7.41
N ASP A 114 2.00 25.96 6.11
CA ASP A 114 0.99 26.19 5.07
C ASP A 114 0.82 25.01 4.12
N LEU A 115 -0.07 24.07 4.49
CA LEU A 115 -0.49 22.99 3.61
C LEU A 115 -1.36 23.53 2.47
N LYS A 116 -0.85 23.52 1.24
CA LYS A 116 -1.51 24.13 0.09
C LYS A 116 -2.07 23.08 -0.86
N PHE A 117 -3.39 22.93 -0.86
CA PHE A 117 -4.08 22.07 -1.84
C PHE A 117 -4.00 22.66 -3.25
N LEU A 118 -3.13 22.10 -4.09
CA LEU A 118 -2.88 22.59 -5.45
C LEU A 118 -3.95 22.18 -6.44
N GLY A 119 -4.56 21.02 -6.24
CA GLY A 119 -5.57 20.50 -7.15
C GLY A 119 -5.68 18.99 -7.14
N LYS A 120 -6.50 18.46 -8.06
CA LYS A 120 -6.82 17.04 -8.15
C LYS A 120 -6.77 16.52 -9.58
N LEU A 121 -6.21 15.34 -9.76
CA LEU A 121 -6.37 14.51 -10.95
C LEU A 121 -7.58 13.58 -10.75
N PRO A 122 -8.69 13.74 -11.51
CA PRO A 122 -9.83 12.83 -11.40
C PRO A 122 -9.48 11.39 -11.80
N THR A 123 -10.18 10.42 -11.19
CA THR A 123 -10.11 8.99 -11.57
C THR A 123 -10.29 8.80 -13.08
N ALA A 124 -9.58 7.83 -13.66
CA ALA A 124 -9.68 7.54 -15.09
C ALA A 124 -11.05 6.96 -15.50
N THR A 125 -11.76 6.32 -14.57
CA THR A 125 -13.04 5.65 -14.83
C THR A 125 -14.09 6.02 -13.79
N THR A 126 -14.30 5.16 -12.79
CA THR A 126 -15.26 5.35 -11.70
C THR A 126 -14.53 5.55 -10.37
N SER A 127 -15.29 5.94 -9.35
CA SER A 127 -14.76 6.00 -7.99
C SER A 127 -14.54 4.58 -7.44
N SER A 128 -13.46 4.41 -6.68
CA SER A 128 -13.12 3.19 -5.93
C SER A 128 -12.44 3.63 -4.64
N SER A 129 -12.68 2.92 -3.54
CA SER A 129 -12.01 3.20 -2.27
C SER A 129 -10.50 2.97 -2.31
N TRP A 130 -10.00 2.21 -3.28
CA TRP A 130 -8.59 1.79 -3.37
C TRP A 130 -7.90 2.43 -4.57
N ARG A 131 -6.88 3.23 -4.27
CA ARG A 131 -6.05 3.98 -5.21
C ARG A 131 -4.66 4.16 -4.63
N ASP A 132 -3.67 3.55 -5.25
CA ASP A 132 -2.29 3.62 -4.78
C ASP A 132 -1.40 4.39 -5.75
N ILE A 133 -0.38 5.02 -5.18
CA ILE A 133 0.48 5.97 -5.88
C ILE A 133 1.92 5.61 -5.60
N LYS A 134 2.73 5.57 -6.66
CA LYS A 134 4.20 5.59 -6.55
C LYS A 134 4.78 6.62 -7.50
N VAL A 135 6.00 7.03 -7.20
CA VAL A 135 6.73 8.02 -7.98
C VAL A 135 8.00 7.39 -8.51
N TYR A 136 8.32 7.66 -9.77
CA TYR A 136 9.62 7.38 -10.36
C TYR A 136 10.08 8.62 -11.10
N GLN A 137 11.26 9.11 -10.73
CA GLN A 137 11.77 10.42 -11.16
C GLN A 137 10.73 11.52 -10.85
N ASP A 138 10.24 12.23 -11.87
CA ASP A 138 9.27 13.32 -11.72
C ASP A 138 7.86 12.92 -12.17
N TYR A 139 7.56 11.61 -12.19
CA TYR A 139 6.27 11.10 -12.65
C TYR A 139 5.59 10.28 -11.55
N ALA A 140 4.29 10.53 -11.37
CA ALA A 140 3.42 9.71 -10.54
C ALA A 140 2.72 8.64 -11.37
N TYR A 141 2.70 7.42 -10.84
CA TYR A 141 2.05 6.22 -11.38
C TYR A 141 0.93 5.84 -10.43
N ILE A 142 -0.30 5.86 -10.95
CA ILE A 142 -1.51 5.83 -10.11
C ILE A 142 -2.38 4.65 -10.55
N GLY A 143 -2.38 3.61 -9.73
CA GLY A 143 -3.26 2.44 -9.85
C GLY A 143 -4.58 2.65 -9.12
N SER A 144 -5.60 1.86 -9.43
CA SER A 144 -6.81 1.79 -8.62
C SER A 144 -7.61 0.54 -8.94
N GLU A 145 -8.35 0.04 -7.95
CA GLU A 145 -9.21 -1.14 -8.15
C GLU A 145 -10.44 -0.86 -9.00
N ALA A 146 -10.73 0.41 -9.32
CA ALA A 146 -11.84 0.76 -10.18
C ALA A 146 -11.80 0.02 -11.52
N ASP A 147 -12.95 -0.46 -11.97
CA ASP A 147 -13.08 -1.22 -13.21
C ASP A 147 -12.45 -0.46 -14.40
N ASN A 148 -11.61 -1.19 -15.14
CA ASN A 148 -10.87 -0.71 -16.28
C ASN A 148 -10.01 0.54 -16.01
N HIS A 149 -9.67 0.90 -14.77
CA HIS A 149 -8.84 2.07 -14.45
C HIS A 149 -7.51 2.11 -15.23
N GLY A 150 -6.80 0.98 -15.29
CA GLY A 150 -5.40 0.91 -15.71
C GLY A 150 -4.50 1.68 -14.75
N MET A 151 -3.44 2.28 -15.28
CA MET A 151 -2.52 3.15 -14.51
C MET A 151 -2.43 4.52 -15.17
N GLN A 152 -2.78 5.57 -14.44
CA GLN A 152 -2.56 6.95 -14.89
C GLN A 152 -1.10 7.33 -14.65
N VAL A 153 -0.51 8.05 -15.60
CA VAL A 153 0.82 8.65 -15.48
C VAL A 153 0.67 10.18 -15.48
N PHE A 154 1.27 10.84 -14.51
CA PHE A 154 1.16 12.29 -14.32
C PHE A 154 2.53 12.93 -14.12
N ASP A 155 2.83 13.97 -14.91
CA ASP A 155 4.05 14.78 -14.77
C ASP A 155 3.92 15.73 -13.56
N LEU A 156 4.71 15.47 -12.51
CA LEU A 156 4.66 16.20 -11.25
C LEU A 156 5.22 17.62 -11.37
N LYS A 157 6.02 17.94 -12.39
CA LYS A 157 6.50 19.31 -12.63
C LYS A 157 5.39 20.28 -12.97
N LYS A 158 4.21 19.78 -13.36
CA LYS A 158 3.01 20.62 -13.51
C LYS A 158 2.58 21.28 -12.19
N LEU A 159 2.84 20.64 -11.06
CA LEU A 159 2.55 21.18 -9.72
C LEU A 159 3.35 22.47 -9.45
N LEU A 160 4.54 22.57 -10.04
CA LEU A 160 5.41 23.73 -9.84
C LEU A 160 4.83 25.03 -10.41
N ASN A 161 3.92 24.92 -11.38
CA ASN A 161 3.40 26.04 -12.18
C ASN A 161 1.94 26.39 -11.85
N VAL A 162 1.38 25.87 -10.75
CA VAL A 162 -0.01 26.14 -10.36
C VAL A 162 -0.14 27.56 -9.79
N THR A 163 -0.76 28.47 -10.56
CA THR A 163 -1.02 29.85 -10.11
C THR A 163 -2.42 30.04 -9.53
N ASN A 164 -3.39 29.22 -9.93
CA ASN A 164 -4.79 29.29 -9.49
C ASN A 164 -5.22 27.93 -8.91
N ALA A 165 -5.04 27.76 -7.61
CA ALA A 165 -5.41 26.55 -6.90
C ALA A 165 -6.84 26.66 -6.30
N PRO A 166 -7.59 25.55 -6.17
CA PRO A 166 -7.25 24.21 -6.66
C PRO A 166 -7.50 24.07 -8.17
N ALA A 167 -6.57 23.41 -8.87
CA ALA A 167 -6.69 23.05 -10.27
C ALA A 167 -7.35 21.68 -10.47
N THR A 168 -8.00 21.49 -11.63
CA THR A 168 -8.39 20.15 -12.11
C THR A 168 -7.38 19.71 -13.16
N PHE A 169 -6.68 18.62 -12.89
CA PHE A 169 -5.65 18.08 -13.77
C PHE A 169 -6.20 17.04 -14.74
N SER A 170 -5.38 16.67 -15.73
CA SER A 170 -5.58 15.51 -16.60
C SER A 170 -4.29 14.71 -16.63
N ALA A 171 -4.41 13.38 -16.71
CA ALA A 171 -3.26 12.49 -16.81
C ALA A 171 -2.52 12.75 -18.13
N ASP A 172 -1.20 12.66 -18.10
CA ASP A 172 -0.35 12.80 -19.29
C ASP A 172 -0.39 11.54 -20.15
N ASN A 173 -0.51 10.39 -19.50
CA ASN A 173 -0.72 9.11 -20.16
C ASN A 173 -1.58 8.19 -19.30
N ARG A 174 -2.04 7.10 -19.90
CA ARG A 174 -2.74 6.02 -19.22
C ARG A 174 -2.34 4.69 -19.83
N TYR A 175 -1.65 3.89 -19.03
CA TYR A 175 -1.30 2.52 -19.39
C TYR A 175 -2.49 1.59 -19.12
N THR A 176 -2.87 0.77 -20.10
CA THR A 176 -4.05 -0.11 -20.04
C THR A 176 -3.69 -1.59 -20.30
N GLY A 177 -2.46 -2.00 -19.98
CA GLY A 177 -2.04 -3.41 -20.08
C GLY A 177 -2.75 -4.33 -19.08
N PHE A 178 -3.27 -3.76 -18.00
CA PHE A 178 -4.18 -4.40 -17.04
C PHE A 178 -5.43 -3.53 -16.82
N GLY A 179 -6.49 -4.14 -16.30
CA GLY A 179 -7.77 -3.48 -16.06
C GLY A 179 -7.77 -2.65 -14.79
N ASN A 180 -7.39 -3.26 -13.67
CA ASN A 180 -7.35 -2.67 -12.33
C ASN A 180 -6.15 -3.25 -11.56
N SER A 181 -5.80 -2.63 -10.43
CA SER A 181 -4.69 -3.00 -9.57
C SER A 181 -4.94 -2.48 -8.16
N HIS A 182 -4.56 -3.23 -7.15
CA HIS A 182 -4.58 -2.77 -5.76
C HIS A 182 -3.45 -1.76 -5.52
N ASN A 183 -2.22 -2.13 -5.87
CA ASN A 183 -1.02 -1.32 -5.67
C ASN A 183 -0.13 -1.28 -6.94
N ILE A 184 0.71 -0.26 -7.04
CA ILE A 184 1.85 -0.18 -7.95
C ILE A 184 3.11 -0.19 -7.09
N VAL A 185 4.09 -1.00 -7.42
CA VAL A 185 5.39 -1.05 -6.75
C VAL A 185 6.47 -0.66 -7.76
N ILE A 186 7.50 0.07 -7.35
CA ILE A 186 8.56 0.52 -8.26
C ILE A 186 9.92 0.16 -7.67
N ASN A 187 10.77 -0.46 -8.47
CA ASN A 187 12.21 -0.49 -8.20
C ASN A 187 12.87 0.67 -8.96
N GLU A 188 13.15 1.75 -8.25
CA GLU A 188 13.74 2.96 -8.82
C GLU A 188 15.15 2.74 -9.37
N THR A 189 15.87 1.72 -8.89
CA THR A 189 17.24 1.43 -9.36
C THR A 189 17.22 0.87 -10.78
N THR A 190 16.25 0.01 -11.09
CA THR A 190 16.13 -0.66 -12.39
C THR A 190 15.21 0.07 -13.34
N GLY A 191 14.34 0.94 -12.83
CA GLY A 191 13.34 1.67 -13.63
C GLY A 191 12.21 0.76 -14.08
N PHE A 192 11.79 -0.16 -13.21
CA PHE A 192 10.63 -1.03 -13.45
C PHE A 192 9.53 -0.77 -12.44
N ALA A 193 8.29 -0.83 -12.91
CA ALA A 193 7.09 -0.88 -12.10
C ALA A 193 6.43 -2.25 -12.15
N TYR A 194 5.66 -2.53 -11.10
CA TYR A 194 5.01 -3.80 -10.84
C TYR A 194 3.59 -3.50 -10.35
N ALA A 195 2.59 -3.71 -11.19
CA ALA A 195 1.21 -3.58 -10.75
C ALA A 195 0.79 -4.88 -10.09
N VAL A 196 0.34 -4.81 -8.84
CA VAL A 196 -0.08 -5.95 -8.03
C VAL A 196 -1.55 -5.81 -7.63
N GLY A 197 -2.15 -6.91 -7.21
CA GLY A 197 -3.56 -6.98 -6.85
C GLY A 197 -4.47 -6.75 -8.03
N THR A 198 -4.06 -7.22 -9.22
CA THR A 198 -4.88 -7.10 -10.43
C THR A 198 -6.02 -8.13 -10.42
N ALA A 199 -6.91 -8.07 -11.41
CA ALA A 199 -8.02 -9.00 -11.51
C ALA A 199 -7.54 -10.47 -11.51
N ARG A 200 -8.10 -11.30 -10.61
CA ARG A 200 -7.74 -12.72 -10.46
C ARG A 200 -7.98 -13.59 -11.70
N ASN A 201 -8.75 -13.09 -12.66
CA ASN A 201 -9.05 -13.75 -13.92
C ASN A 201 -8.30 -13.13 -15.12
N ASP A 202 -7.22 -12.38 -14.87
CA ASP A 202 -6.35 -11.83 -15.91
C ASP A 202 -5.18 -12.76 -16.29
N MET A 203 -4.23 -12.23 -17.06
CA MET A 203 -3.06 -12.96 -17.55
C MET A 203 -2.17 -13.54 -16.44
N TYR A 204 -2.10 -12.88 -15.28
CA TYR A 204 -1.24 -13.26 -14.16
C TYR A 204 -2.03 -13.63 -12.91
N SER A 205 -3.34 -13.90 -13.04
CA SER A 205 -4.19 -14.42 -11.96
C SER A 205 -4.20 -13.54 -10.70
N GLY A 206 -4.09 -12.22 -10.88
CA GLY A 206 -3.98 -11.24 -9.79
C GLY A 206 -2.58 -11.08 -9.18
N GLY A 207 -1.58 -11.73 -9.76
CA GLY A 207 -0.18 -11.48 -9.48
C GLY A 207 0.33 -10.20 -10.14
N ALA A 208 1.65 -10.12 -10.31
CA ALA A 208 2.31 -8.90 -10.76
C ALA A 208 2.35 -8.76 -12.30
N HIS A 209 1.96 -7.60 -12.82
CA HIS A 209 2.28 -7.16 -14.18
C HIS A 209 3.55 -6.30 -14.16
N PHE A 210 4.52 -6.58 -15.04
CA PHE A 210 5.78 -5.85 -15.09
C PHE A 210 5.73 -4.76 -16.16
N MET A 211 6.25 -3.59 -15.85
CA MET A 211 6.34 -2.45 -16.77
C MET A 211 7.74 -1.84 -16.75
N ASP A 212 8.30 -1.63 -17.93
CA ASP A 212 9.51 -0.86 -18.16
C ASP A 212 9.18 0.65 -18.14
N LEU A 213 9.88 1.42 -17.31
CA LEU A 213 9.72 2.86 -17.13
C LEU A 213 10.88 3.70 -17.71
N GLN A 214 11.73 3.16 -18.59
CA GLN A 214 12.87 3.91 -19.14
C GLN A 214 12.45 5.10 -20.02
N ASP A 215 11.22 5.07 -20.56
CA ASP A 215 10.47 6.27 -20.91
C ASP A 215 9.37 6.48 -19.85
N PRO A 216 9.61 7.29 -18.81
CA PRO A 216 8.71 7.40 -17.66
C PRO A 216 7.28 7.80 -18.04
N LEU A 217 7.12 8.59 -19.10
CA LEU A 217 5.83 9.03 -19.60
C LEU A 217 5.10 7.92 -20.37
N ASN A 218 5.81 6.95 -20.94
CA ASN A 218 5.25 5.89 -21.78
C ASN A 218 5.65 4.49 -21.30
N PRO A 219 5.11 4.00 -20.17
CA PRO A 219 5.37 2.65 -19.67
C PRO A 219 5.11 1.56 -20.70
N GLN A 220 6.01 0.58 -20.79
CA GLN A 220 5.89 -0.54 -21.73
C GLN A 220 5.73 -1.86 -20.98
N ALA A 221 4.92 -2.79 -21.50
CA ALA A 221 4.77 -4.12 -20.92
C ALA A 221 6.12 -4.88 -20.94
N ALA A 222 6.49 -5.50 -19.82
CA ALA A 222 7.75 -6.22 -19.65
C ALA A 222 7.58 -7.66 -19.14
N GLY A 223 6.36 -8.21 -19.20
CA GLY A 223 6.04 -9.53 -18.69
C GLY A 223 5.26 -9.46 -17.37
N GLY A 224 5.40 -10.48 -16.53
CA GLY A 224 4.70 -10.56 -15.25
C GLY A 224 4.89 -11.90 -14.57
N TYR A 225 4.36 -12.01 -13.35
CA TYR A 225 4.48 -13.20 -12.52
C TYR A 225 3.18 -13.45 -11.75
N GLY A 226 2.58 -14.61 -11.98
CA GLY A 226 1.34 -15.04 -11.33
C GLY A 226 1.41 -16.42 -10.67
N ALA A 227 2.57 -17.08 -10.70
CA ALA A 227 2.68 -18.48 -10.26
C ALA A 227 2.48 -18.65 -8.74
N SER A 228 2.64 -17.58 -7.95
CA SER A 228 2.34 -17.55 -6.51
C SER A 228 0.92 -17.09 -6.18
N GLY A 229 0.04 -16.93 -7.18
CA GLY A 229 -1.33 -16.46 -6.97
C GLY A 229 -1.44 -14.93 -6.84
N TYR A 230 -2.50 -14.48 -6.18
CA TYR A 230 -2.77 -13.06 -5.97
C TYR A 230 -1.71 -12.43 -5.06
N THR A 231 -1.22 -11.26 -5.44
CA THR A 231 -0.30 -10.46 -4.62
C THR A 231 -1.00 -9.16 -4.26
N HIS A 232 -1.24 -8.92 -2.98
CA HIS A 232 -1.91 -7.73 -2.48
C HIS A 232 -0.99 -6.50 -2.56
N ASP A 233 0.19 -6.64 -1.98
CA ASP A 233 1.25 -5.63 -1.94
C ASP A 233 2.61 -6.32 -2.18
N ALA A 234 3.65 -5.54 -2.47
CA ALA A 234 5.00 -6.06 -2.58
C ALA A 234 6.06 -4.99 -2.28
N GLN A 235 7.26 -5.47 -1.96
CA GLN A 235 8.47 -4.70 -2.11
C GLN A 235 9.32 -5.32 -3.22
N VAL A 236 9.88 -4.49 -4.10
CA VAL A 236 10.83 -4.95 -5.12
C VAL A 236 12.14 -4.19 -4.95
N VAL A 237 13.23 -4.93 -4.78
CA VAL A 237 14.55 -4.35 -4.49
C VAL A 237 15.60 -4.92 -5.42
N THR A 238 16.61 -4.10 -5.73
CA THR A 238 17.92 -4.65 -6.12
C THR A 238 18.61 -5.11 -4.85
N TYR A 239 18.77 -6.42 -4.73
CA TYR A 239 19.18 -7.06 -3.49
C TYR A 239 20.68 -6.84 -3.22
N ASN A 240 20.97 -6.24 -2.07
CA ASN A 240 22.30 -5.99 -1.53
C ASN A 240 22.40 -6.50 -0.08
N GLY A 241 21.51 -7.41 0.30
CA GLY A 241 21.47 -8.02 1.63
C GLY A 241 22.53 -9.10 1.84
N PRO A 242 22.46 -9.83 2.96
CA PRO A 242 23.51 -10.73 3.39
C PRO A 242 23.56 -12.09 2.66
N ASP A 243 22.52 -12.46 1.92
CA ASP A 243 22.53 -13.68 1.12
C ASP A 243 23.35 -13.49 -0.18
N ALA A 244 24.50 -14.15 -0.25
CA ALA A 244 25.43 -14.00 -1.35
C ALA A 244 24.94 -14.63 -2.67
N ASP A 245 23.98 -15.56 -2.62
CA ASP A 245 23.48 -16.26 -3.82
C ASP A 245 22.63 -15.32 -4.70
N TYR A 246 22.05 -14.28 -4.10
CA TYR A 246 21.18 -13.30 -4.76
C TYR A 246 21.77 -11.89 -4.84
N ALA A 247 23.07 -11.73 -4.57
CA ALA A 247 23.73 -10.43 -4.60
C ALA A 247 23.58 -9.75 -5.98
N GLY A 248 22.94 -8.58 -5.99
CA GLY A 248 22.64 -7.78 -7.18
C GLY A 248 21.43 -8.25 -7.99
N ALA A 249 20.76 -9.34 -7.59
CA ALA A 249 19.51 -9.77 -8.21
C ALA A 249 18.38 -8.77 -7.93
N GLU A 250 17.37 -8.72 -8.79
CA GLU A 250 16.14 -8.00 -8.51
C GLU A 250 15.13 -8.94 -7.88
N ILE A 251 14.85 -8.73 -6.60
CA ILE A 251 14.01 -9.61 -5.80
C ILE A 251 12.65 -8.96 -5.59
N PHE A 252 11.61 -9.71 -5.91
CA PHE A 252 10.22 -9.39 -5.63
C PHE A 252 9.77 -10.13 -4.37
N ILE A 253 9.28 -9.37 -3.39
CA ILE A 253 8.80 -9.87 -2.11
C ILE A 253 7.32 -9.50 -2.02
N GLY A 254 6.45 -10.45 -2.34
CA GLY A 254 5.01 -10.24 -2.39
C GLY A 254 4.32 -10.66 -1.10
N ALA A 255 3.40 -9.83 -0.63
CA ALA A 255 2.42 -10.17 0.39
C ALA A 255 1.16 -10.71 -0.32
N ASN A 256 0.94 -12.02 -0.25
CA ASN A 256 -0.03 -12.73 -1.09
C ASN A 256 -1.32 -13.10 -0.35
N GLU A 257 -1.68 -12.36 0.71
CA GLU A 257 -2.81 -12.61 1.63
C GLU A 257 -2.65 -13.87 2.47
N ASN A 258 -1.98 -14.91 1.95
CA ASN A 258 -1.84 -16.22 2.56
C ASN A 258 -0.37 -16.66 2.77
N GLN A 259 0.59 -15.84 2.36
CA GLN A 259 2.02 -16.05 2.52
C GLN A 259 2.79 -14.80 2.13
N VAL A 260 4.07 -14.76 2.52
CA VAL A 260 5.07 -13.95 1.81
C VAL A 260 5.67 -14.80 0.70
N THR A 261 5.77 -14.29 -0.52
CA THR A 261 6.46 -14.95 -1.64
C THR A 261 7.75 -14.21 -1.99
N ILE A 262 8.82 -14.95 -2.26
CA ILE A 262 10.11 -14.39 -2.68
C ILE A 262 10.43 -14.93 -4.07
N VAL A 263 10.73 -14.04 -5.00
CA VAL A 263 10.92 -14.37 -6.41
C VAL A 263 12.10 -13.57 -6.95
N ASP A 264 13.06 -14.26 -7.57
CA ASP A 264 14.06 -13.61 -8.41
C ASP A 264 13.39 -13.25 -9.74
N ILE A 265 13.28 -11.96 -10.00
CA ILE A 265 12.68 -11.41 -11.22
C ILE A 265 13.72 -10.70 -12.08
N THR A 266 15.02 -10.95 -11.87
CA THR A 266 16.12 -10.34 -12.63
C THR A 266 15.91 -10.54 -14.13
N ASP A 267 15.65 -11.77 -14.56
CA ASP A 267 15.14 -12.08 -15.89
C ASP A 267 13.62 -11.95 -15.91
N LYS A 268 13.13 -10.80 -16.40
CA LYS A 268 11.68 -10.50 -16.47
C LYS A 268 10.88 -11.52 -17.29
N GLN A 269 11.54 -12.26 -18.18
CA GLN A 269 10.89 -13.27 -19.03
C GLN A 269 10.87 -14.65 -18.37
N ASN A 270 11.68 -14.87 -17.34
CA ASN A 270 11.74 -16.13 -16.61
C ASN A 270 11.88 -15.91 -15.09
N PRO A 271 10.87 -15.33 -14.42
CA PRO A 271 10.86 -15.22 -12.97
C PRO A 271 11.03 -16.58 -12.29
N ALA A 272 11.93 -16.66 -11.31
CA ALA A 272 12.21 -17.86 -10.55
C ALA A 272 11.72 -17.68 -9.11
N ASN A 273 10.74 -18.47 -8.68
CA ASN A 273 10.38 -18.51 -7.27
C ASN A 273 11.56 -19.04 -6.46
N ILE A 274 11.92 -18.31 -5.39
CA ILE A 274 12.94 -18.72 -4.44
C ILE A 274 12.25 -19.52 -3.33
N THR A 275 11.33 -18.89 -2.62
CA THR A 275 10.62 -19.54 -1.51
C THR A 275 9.26 -18.87 -1.24
N GLY A 276 8.47 -19.50 -0.38
CA GLY A 276 7.25 -18.95 0.20
C GLY A 276 7.26 -19.13 1.72
N ILE A 277 7.00 -18.06 2.45
CA ILE A 277 7.01 -18.05 3.92
C ILE A 277 5.59 -18.21 4.43
N GLN A 278 5.39 -19.23 5.24
CA GLN A 278 4.16 -19.49 6.00
C GLN A 278 4.43 -19.25 7.49
N TYR A 279 3.43 -18.75 8.20
CA TYR A 279 3.53 -18.47 9.63
C TYR A 279 2.20 -18.68 10.35
N GLY A 280 2.24 -18.76 11.68
CA GLY A 280 1.07 -19.06 12.50
C GLY A 280 0.15 -17.87 12.69
N ASN A 281 -1.14 -18.16 12.90
CA ASN A 281 -2.21 -17.16 13.11
C ASN A 281 -2.29 -16.15 11.97
N LEU A 282 -2.31 -16.65 10.74
CA LEU A 282 -2.43 -15.82 9.54
C LEU A 282 -3.85 -15.26 9.40
N GLY A 283 -3.97 -13.94 9.27
CA GLY A 283 -5.22 -13.24 8.95
C GLY A 283 -5.27 -12.88 7.47
N TYR A 284 -4.44 -11.94 7.06
CA TYR A 284 -4.26 -11.43 5.71
C TYR A 284 -2.82 -10.91 5.56
N THR A 285 -1.90 -11.70 5.01
CA THR A 285 -0.53 -11.24 4.74
C THR A 285 -0.58 -10.00 3.84
N HIS A 286 -0.33 -8.83 4.43
CA HIS A 286 -0.80 -7.56 3.87
C HIS A 286 0.29 -6.76 3.17
N GLN A 287 1.32 -6.36 3.93
CA GLN A 287 2.44 -5.58 3.42
C GLN A 287 3.65 -5.74 4.35
N GLY A 288 4.86 -5.63 3.79
CA GLY A 288 6.09 -5.68 4.55
C GLY A 288 7.23 -4.91 3.89
N TRP A 289 8.28 -4.66 4.65
CA TRP A 289 9.42 -3.87 4.21
C TRP A 289 10.73 -4.38 4.81
N PHE A 290 11.78 -4.36 4.01
CA PHE A 290 13.14 -4.66 4.44
C PHE A 290 13.73 -3.57 5.34
N THR A 291 14.60 -3.99 6.26
CA THR A 291 15.61 -3.10 6.84
C THR A 291 16.57 -2.56 5.77
N GLU A 292 17.25 -1.45 6.03
CA GLU A 292 18.17 -0.82 5.07
C GLU A 292 19.30 -1.75 4.60
N ASP A 293 19.74 -2.67 5.46
CA ASP A 293 20.73 -3.71 5.15
C ASP A 293 20.12 -4.96 4.48
N GLN A 294 18.80 -4.95 4.24
CA GLN A 294 18.00 -6.02 3.64
C GLN A 294 18.16 -7.39 4.32
N ARG A 295 18.56 -7.40 5.59
CA ARG A 295 18.66 -8.63 6.38
C ARG A 295 17.33 -9.03 7.00
N TYR A 296 16.54 -8.08 7.48
CA TYR A 296 15.28 -8.39 8.13
C TYR A 296 14.12 -7.92 7.28
N PHE A 297 13.14 -8.80 7.05
CA PHE A 297 11.88 -8.42 6.44
C PHE A 297 10.81 -8.30 7.53
N ILE A 298 10.24 -7.10 7.66
CA ILE A 298 9.28 -6.74 8.69
C ILE A 298 7.90 -6.75 8.04
N LEU A 299 7.00 -7.59 8.54
CA LEU A 299 5.69 -7.87 7.96
C LEU A 299 4.56 -7.47 8.91
N GLY A 300 3.54 -6.82 8.36
CA GLY A 300 2.21 -6.70 8.94
C GLY A 300 1.23 -7.72 8.35
N ASP A 301 0.33 -8.23 9.19
CA ASP A 301 -0.72 -9.19 8.82
C ASP A 301 -2.07 -8.60 9.20
N GLU A 302 -2.73 -7.99 8.21
CA GLU A 302 -3.98 -7.30 8.45
C GLU A 302 -5.06 -8.29 8.91
N LEU A 303 -5.90 -7.84 9.85
CA LEU A 303 -7.03 -8.58 10.39
C LEU A 303 -6.67 -9.71 11.37
N ASP A 304 -5.39 -9.99 11.63
CA ASP A 304 -5.02 -11.02 12.59
C ASP A 304 -5.46 -10.65 14.03
N GLU A 305 -5.54 -9.36 14.37
CA GLU A 305 -5.99 -8.90 15.68
C GLU A 305 -7.46 -9.21 15.91
N ILE A 306 -8.30 -9.04 14.87
CA ILE A 306 -9.73 -9.35 14.96
C ILE A 306 -10.00 -10.84 14.86
N ASN A 307 -9.16 -11.58 14.12
CA ASN A 307 -9.34 -13.02 13.91
C ASN A 307 -8.87 -13.85 15.10
N PHE A 308 -7.85 -13.38 15.84
CA PHE A 308 -7.22 -14.13 16.93
C PHE A 308 -7.27 -13.43 18.30
N GLY A 309 -7.61 -12.14 18.35
CA GLY A 309 -7.89 -11.42 19.60
C GLY A 309 -6.67 -10.92 20.37
N PHE A 310 -5.54 -10.67 19.68
CA PHE A 310 -4.34 -10.09 20.27
C PHE A 310 -4.15 -8.60 19.87
N ASN A 311 -3.12 -7.95 20.42
CA ASN A 311 -2.72 -6.60 20.02
C ASN A 311 -1.98 -6.61 18.67
N SER A 312 -1.94 -5.48 17.96
CA SER A 312 -1.29 -5.30 16.65
C SER A 312 0.03 -6.06 16.57
N ARG A 313 0.21 -6.91 15.56
CA ARG A 313 1.33 -7.86 15.54
C ARG A 313 2.24 -7.62 14.36
N THR A 314 3.51 -7.34 14.66
CA THR A 314 4.55 -7.24 13.63
C THR A 314 5.44 -8.47 13.66
N LEU A 315 5.64 -9.10 12.50
CA LEU A 315 6.48 -10.28 12.34
C LEU A 315 7.82 -9.88 11.71
N VAL A 316 8.92 -10.36 12.27
CA VAL A 316 10.26 -10.08 11.75
C VAL A 316 10.89 -11.39 11.29
N PHE A 317 11.17 -11.49 9.99
CA PHE A 317 11.88 -12.63 9.41
C PHE A 317 13.36 -12.29 9.22
N ASP A 318 14.27 -13.17 9.65
CA ASP A 318 15.68 -13.11 9.27
C ASP A 318 15.83 -13.72 7.88
N MET A 319 16.36 -12.91 6.96
CA MET A 319 16.51 -13.15 5.53
C MET A 319 17.99 -13.38 5.19
N LEU A 320 18.76 -13.91 6.15
CA LEU A 320 20.16 -14.30 5.96
C LEU A 320 20.35 -15.32 4.81
N ASP A 321 19.32 -16.12 4.58
CA ASP A 321 19.21 -17.12 3.52
C ASP A 321 17.79 -16.97 2.94
N LEU A 322 17.67 -16.45 1.72
CA LEU A 322 16.39 -16.21 1.05
C LEU A 322 15.70 -17.51 0.65
N ASP A 323 16.42 -18.63 0.51
CA ASP A 323 15.83 -19.95 0.28
C ASP A 323 15.14 -20.49 1.54
N ASN A 324 15.64 -20.13 2.72
CA ASN A 324 15.11 -20.56 4.01
C ASN A 324 14.99 -19.44 5.07
N PRO A 325 14.10 -18.45 4.87
CA PRO A 325 13.82 -17.41 5.86
C PRO A 325 13.28 -17.99 7.17
N VAL A 326 13.64 -17.36 8.29
CA VAL A 326 13.23 -17.81 9.63
C VAL A 326 12.51 -16.69 10.36
N LEU A 327 11.38 -17.00 11.01
CA LEU A 327 10.74 -16.06 11.93
C LEU A 327 11.68 -15.80 13.12
N HIS A 328 12.26 -14.60 13.16
CA HIS A 328 13.27 -14.17 14.13
C HIS A 328 12.65 -13.58 15.38
N ALA A 329 11.67 -12.68 15.20
CA ALA A 329 10.98 -12.02 16.30
C ALA A 329 9.50 -11.77 15.98
N THR A 330 8.73 -11.54 17.02
CA THR A 330 7.34 -11.09 16.93
C THR A 330 7.14 -9.99 17.95
N TYR A 331 6.71 -8.82 17.48
CA TYR A 331 6.37 -7.69 18.32
C TYR A 331 4.86 -7.59 18.46
N LEU A 332 4.38 -7.32 19.67
CA LEU A 332 2.99 -6.99 19.94
C LEU A 332 2.90 -5.53 20.37
N GLY A 333 2.12 -4.75 19.62
CA GLY A 333 1.85 -3.36 19.87
C GLY A 333 1.06 -3.14 21.17
N THR A 334 0.84 -1.87 21.47
CA THR A 334 0.16 -1.46 22.72
C THR A 334 -1.37 -1.50 22.62
N THR A 335 -1.92 -1.70 21.42
CA THR A 335 -3.37 -1.64 21.14
C THR A 335 -3.82 -2.82 20.30
N SER A 336 -5.11 -3.12 20.30
CA SER A 336 -5.75 -4.09 19.38
C SER A 336 -6.27 -3.44 18.09
N ALA A 337 -5.68 -2.32 17.68
CA ALA A 337 -6.00 -1.73 16.39
C ALA A 337 -5.40 -2.60 15.28
N ILE A 338 -6.08 -2.70 14.15
CA ILE A 338 -5.58 -3.46 13.02
C ILE A 338 -4.34 -2.75 12.46
N ASP A 339 -3.23 -3.48 12.33
CA ASP A 339 -2.04 -3.04 11.62
C ASP A 339 -2.30 -2.95 10.11
N HIS A 340 -1.51 -2.15 9.39
CA HIS A 340 -1.73 -1.98 7.95
C HIS A 340 -0.38 -1.91 7.23
N ASN A 341 0.13 -0.69 6.98
CA ASN A 341 1.38 -0.50 6.25
C ASN A 341 2.54 -0.23 7.19
N VAL A 342 3.69 -0.79 6.84
CA VAL A 342 4.97 -0.64 7.52
C VAL A 342 6.02 -0.11 6.53
N TYR A 343 6.82 0.86 6.95
CA TYR A 343 7.93 1.40 6.15
C TYR A 343 9.15 1.61 7.02
N VAL A 344 10.33 1.26 6.51
CA VAL A 344 11.61 1.52 7.17
C VAL A 344 12.29 2.72 6.53
N LYS A 345 12.85 3.60 7.37
CA LYS A 345 13.78 4.65 6.97
C LYS A 345 14.91 4.73 8.00
N GLY A 346 16.10 4.30 7.63
CA GLY A 346 17.20 4.18 8.58
C GLY A 346 16.87 3.18 9.69
N ASN A 347 16.85 3.66 10.94
CA ASN A 347 16.46 2.85 12.11
C ASN A 347 15.02 3.11 12.56
N ASP A 348 14.25 3.91 11.81
CA ASP A 348 12.86 4.19 12.15
C ASP A 348 11.93 3.28 11.35
N LEU A 349 11.06 2.56 12.07
CA LEU A 349 9.95 1.78 11.52
C LEU A 349 8.64 2.55 11.73
N PHE A 350 8.03 2.97 10.63
CA PHE A 350 6.74 3.65 10.60
C PHE A 350 5.64 2.60 10.43
N LEU A 351 4.73 2.51 11.40
CA LEU A 351 3.59 1.60 11.40
C LEU A 351 2.29 2.39 11.35
N ALA A 352 1.52 2.23 10.28
CA ALA A 352 0.14 2.68 10.24
C ALA A 352 -0.75 1.64 10.91
N ASN A 353 -1.52 2.07 11.92
CA ASN A 353 -2.53 1.24 12.58
C ASN A 353 -3.86 1.97 12.52
N TYR A 354 -4.86 1.41 11.84
CA TYR A 354 -6.10 2.11 11.48
C TYR A 354 -6.62 3.11 12.53
N THR A 355 -7.19 2.61 13.63
CA THR A 355 -7.81 3.46 14.66
C THR A 355 -6.83 3.99 15.70
N ALA A 356 -5.56 3.54 15.66
CA ALA A 356 -4.52 3.93 16.61
C ALA A 356 -3.50 4.91 16.01
N GLY A 357 -3.66 5.32 14.76
CA GLY A 357 -2.79 6.27 14.06
C GLY A 357 -1.44 5.68 13.66
N VAL A 358 -0.46 6.56 13.40
CA VAL A 358 0.92 6.17 13.09
C VAL A 358 1.72 5.94 14.38
N ARG A 359 2.55 4.91 14.37
CA ARG A 359 3.57 4.64 15.41
C ARG A 359 4.93 4.64 14.74
N ILE A 360 5.92 5.22 15.41
CA ILE A 360 7.30 5.18 14.97
C ILE A 360 8.09 4.42 16.03
N MET A 361 8.83 3.40 15.60
CA MET A 361 9.63 2.55 16.49
C MET A 361 11.09 2.55 16.06
N ASP A 362 12.00 2.59 17.03
CA ASP A 362 13.44 2.41 16.80
C ASP A 362 13.73 0.92 16.65
N ILE A 363 14.26 0.52 15.49
CA ILE A 363 14.65 -0.86 15.18
C ILE A 363 16.17 -1.05 15.15
N SER A 364 16.94 -0.14 15.77
CA SER A 364 18.41 -0.24 15.82
C SER A 364 18.93 -1.48 16.55
N ASP A 365 18.11 -2.10 17.41
CA ASP A 365 18.45 -3.32 18.16
C ASP A 365 17.67 -4.58 17.68
N ILE A 366 17.13 -4.55 16.45
CA ILE A 366 16.32 -5.63 15.88
C ILE A 366 17.05 -6.98 15.83
N VAL A 367 18.39 -6.97 15.74
CA VAL A 367 19.23 -8.18 15.78
C VAL A 367 19.08 -8.96 17.08
N ASN A 368 18.78 -8.29 18.19
CA ASN A 368 18.53 -8.90 19.49
C ASN A 368 17.03 -9.16 19.74
N GLY A 369 16.17 -8.84 18.78
CA GLY A 369 14.71 -9.01 18.86
C GLY A 369 14.02 -8.00 19.77
N ASN A 370 14.62 -6.82 19.96
CA ASN A 370 14.09 -5.72 20.79
C ASN A 370 13.40 -4.64 19.96
#